data_AF-V6S0S7-F1
#
_entry.id   AF-V6S0S7-F1
#
_cell.length_a   1.000
_cell.length_b   1.000
_cell.length_c   1.000
_cell.angle_alpha   90.00
_cell.angle_beta   90.00
_cell.angle_gamma   90.00
#
_symmetry.space_group_name_H-M   'P 1'
#
loop_
_entity.id
_entity.type
_entity.pdbx_description
1 polymer ?
#
loop_
_entity_poly.entity_id
_entity_poly.type
_entity_poly.pdbx_seq_one_letter_code
_entity_poly.pdbx_strand_id
1 'polypeptide(L)'
;MFAGENQNWALADFEINEINENLEGIQKYCSERTETKSIGMINPAMDSLRNAILKKDEKLFRKSYTNLTNSCNSCHQSTNHEYNVIVIPKNPPFSNQDFSNKNK
;
A
#
# COMPACT_ATOMS: atom_id res chain seq x y z
N MET A 1 -5.04 0.48 -5.64
CA MET A 1 -4.67 1.90 -5.63
C MET A 1 -4.95 2.43 -7.02
N PHE A 2 -5.86 3.40 -7.14
CA PHE A 2 -6.43 3.81 -8.44
C PHE A 2 -5.43 4.55 -9.31
N ALA A 3 -4.47 5.27 -8.72
CA ALA A 3 -3.45 5.97 -9.49
C ALA A 3 -2.64 5.02 -10.40
N GLY A 4 -2.14 3.91 -9.86
CA GLY A 4 -1.38 2.94 -10.66
C GLY A 4 -2.24 2.17 -11.67
N GLU A 5 -3.51 1.89 -11.35
CA GLU A 5 -4.49 1.34 -12.32
C GLU A 5 -4.70 2.27 -13.51
N ASN A 6 -4.75 3.58 -13.26
CA ASN A 6 -4.88 4.61 -14.29
C ASN A 6 -3.54 5.03 -14.91
N GLN A 7 -2.43 4.37 -14.56
CA GLN A 7 -1.08 4.70 -15.00
C GLN A 7 -0.67 6.14 -14.66
N ASN A 8 -1.26 6.71 -13.60
CA ASN A 8 -0.83 7.96 -12.99
C ASN A 8 0.33 7.66 -12.03
N TRP A 9 1.50 7.40 -12.61
CA TRP A 9 2.67 6.92 -11.86
C TRP A 9 3.20 7.90 -10.83
N ALA A 10 3.09 9.21 -11.08
CA ALA A 10 3.51 10.24 -10.12
C ALA A 10 2.62 10.21 -8.87
N LEU A 11 1.31 10.09 -9.04
CA LEU A 11 0.39 9.96 -7.91
C LEU A 11 0.57 8.60 -7.21
N ALA A 12 0.80 7.51 -7.96
CA ALA A 12 1.04 6.20 -7.36
C ALA A 12 2.32 6.19 -6.50
N ASP A 13 3.38 6.86 -6.96
CA ASP A 13 4.64 7.03 -6.21
C ASP A 13 4.43 7.87 -4.94
N PHE A 14 3.69 8.96 -5.04
CA PHE A 14 3.28 9.75 -3.87
C PHE A 14 2.51 8.89 -2.86
N GLU A 15 1.45 8.19 -3.29
CA GLU A 15 0.60 7.42 -2.39
C GLU A 15 1.33 6.25 -1.70
N ILE A 16 2.29 5.59 -2.37
CA ILE A 16 3.08 4.53 -1.70
C ILE A 16 4.06 5.11 -0.67
N ASN A 17 4.59 6.32 -0.90
CA ASN A 17 5.42 6.99 0.08
C ASN A 17 4.61 7.40 1.32
N GLU A 18 3.38 7.90 1.15
CA GLU A 18 2.46 8.17 2.26
C GLU A 18 2.15 6.90 3.09
N ILE A 19 2.00 5.74 2.45
CA ILE A 19 1.84 4.47 3.18
C ILE A 19 3.09 4.17 4.00
N ASN A 20 4.28 4.36 3.43
CA ASN A 20 5.54 4.12 4.13
C ASN A 20 5.75 5.05 5.33
N GLU A 21 5.50 6.34 5.15
CA GLU A 21 5.60 7.32 6.23
C GLU A 21 4.67 6.97 7.40
N ASN A 22 3.46 6.49 7.10
CA ASN A 22 2.55 6.01 8.12
C ASN A 22 3.08 4.75 8.84
N LEU A 23 3.67 3.78 8.12
CA LEU A 23 4.28 2.60 8.74
C LEU A 23 5.48 2.96 9.64
N GLU A 24 6.34 3.87 9.18
CA GLU A 24 7.46 4.42 9.97
C GLU A 24 6.96 5.20 11.20
N GLY A 25 5.89 5.99 11.02
CA GLY A 25 5.21 6.70 12.10
C GLY A 25 4.68 5.74 13.16
N ILE A 26 4.06 4.62 12.79
CA ILE A 26 3.61 3.60 13.73
C ILE A 26 4.82 3.02 14.50
N GLN A 27 5.90 2.65 13.81
CA GLN A 27 7.11 2.13 14.48
C GLN A 27 7.71 3.15 15.46
N LYS A 28 7.72 4.43 15.09
CA LYS A 28 8.32 5.51 15.88
C LYS A 28 7.48 5.90 17.09
N TYR A 29 6.17 6.06 16.92
CA TYR A 29 5.29 6.64 17.94
C TYR A 29 4.49 5.61 18.73
N CYS A 30 4.44 4.36 18.27
CA CYS A 30 3.74 3.26 18.95
C CYS A 30 4.68 2.14 19.40
N SER A 31 5.97 2.44 19.62
CA SER A 31 7.03 1.44 19.91
C SER A 31 6.73 0.52 21.12
N GLU A 32 5.93 0.99 22.07
CA GLU A 32 5.52 0.21 23.26
C GLU A 32 4.49 -0.89 22.94
N ARG A 33 3.82 -0.83 21.79
CA ARG A 33 2.84 -1.84 21.36
C ARG A 33 3.54 -3.05 20.76
N THR A 34 3.26 -4.23 21.30
CA THR A 34 3.89 -5.50 20.88
C THR A 34 3.73 -5.83 19.40
N GLU A 35 2.58 -5.44 18.83
CA GLU A 35 2.18 -5.65 17.44
C GLU A 35 3.10 -4.91 16.46
N THR A 36 3.68 -3.78 16.87
CA THR A 36 4.54 -2.96 16.01
C THR A 36 5.85 -3.67 15.66
N LYS A 37 6.27 -4.65 16.47
CA LYS A 37 7.42 -5.52 16.18
C LYS A 37 7.23 -6.33 14.88
N SER A 38 5.99 -6.58 14.48
CA SER A 38 5.64 -7.33 13.27
C SER A 38 5.50 -6.45 12.03
N ILE A 39 5.62 -5.11 12.11
CA ILE A 39 5.44 -4.22 10.95
C ILE A 39 6.39 -4.56 9.80
N GLY A 40 7.61 -5.02 10.12
CA GLY A 40 8.59 -5.44 9.12
C GLY A 40 8.10 -6.53 8.15
N MET A 41 7.04 -7.27 8.49
CA MET A 41 6.38 -8.24 7.60
C MET A 41 5.88 -7.62 6.28
N ILE A 42 5.62 -6.30 6.27
CA ILE A 42 5.04 -5.59 5.13
C ILE A 42 6.13 -5.15 4.12
N ASN A 43 7.38 -4.99 4.56
CA ASN A 43 8.47 -4.36 3.79
C ASN A 43 8.72 -5.00 2.41
N PRO A 44 8.82 -6.34 2.26
CA PRO A 44 9.08 -6.94 0.95
C PRO A 44 7.98 -6.65 -0.08
N ALA A 45 6.73 -6.53 0.37
CA ALA A 45 5.61 -6.20 -0.50
C ALA A 45 5.59 -4.73 -0.89
N MET A 46 5.97 -3.83 0.03
CA MET A 46 6.19 -2.41 -0.26
C MET A 46 7.27 -2.23 -1.33
N ASP A 47 8.42 -2.89 -1.18
CA ASP A 47 9.51 -2.80 -2.14
C ASP A 47 9.13 -3.35 -3.52
N SER A 48 8.36 -4.45 -3.54
CA SER A 48 7.82 -5.02 -4.78
C SER A 48 6.86 -4.07 -5.50
N LEU A 49 6.05 -3.31 -4.76
CA LEU A 49 5.13 -2.33 -5.35
C LEU A 49 5.87 -1.07 -5.81
N ARG A 50 6.83 -0.55 -5.03
CA ARG A 50 7.71 0.56 -5.45
C ARG A 50 8.41 0.23 -6.75
N ASN A 51 9.00 -0.96 -6.86
CA ASN A 51 9.67 -1.40 -8.09
C ASN A 51 8.73 -1.44 -9.29
N ALA A 52 7.47 -1.85 -9.09
CA ALA A 52 6.46 -1.86 -10.14
C ALA A 52 6.11 -0.44 -10.63
N ILE A 53 5.96 0.49 -9.68
CA ILE A 53 5.69 1.91 -9.95
C ILE A 53 6.88 2.54 -10.70
N LEU A 54 8.11 2.33 -10.23
CA LEU A 54 9.34 2.82 -10.87
C LEU A 54 9.48 2.31 -12.31
N LYS A 55 9.16 1.03 -12.54
CA LYS A 55 9.17 0.41 -13.88
C LYS A 55 7.97 0.80 -14.74
N LYS A 56 6.95 1.46 -14.18
CA LYS A 56 5.68 1.78 -14.86
C LYS A 56 5.02 0.54 -15.47
N ASP A 57 5.19 -0.61 -14.84
CA ASP A 57 4.68 -1.90 -15.31
C ASP A 57 3.34 -2.18 -14.66
N GLU A 58 2.25 -2.00 -15.42
CA GLU A 58 0.88 -2.19 -14.93
C GLU A 58 0.61 -3.61 -14.45
N LYS A 59 1.13 -4.62 -15.15
CA LYS A 59 0.89 -6.03 -14.79
C LYS A 59 1.62 -6.36 -13.49
N LEU A 60 2.88 -5.92 -13.37
CA LEU A 60 3.64 -6.05 -12.15
C LEU A 60 2.99 -5.26 -11.00
N PHE A 61 2.46 -4.06 -11.27
CA PHE A 61 1.77 -3.24 -10.29
C PHE A 61 0.55 -3.94 -9.70
N ARG A 62 -0.35 -4.48 -10.55
CA ARG A 62 -1.54 -5.22 -10.13
C ARG A 62 -1.16 -6.40 -9.21
N LYS A 63 -0.14 -7.16 -9.60
CA LYS A 63 0.38 -8.29 -8.81
C LYS A 63 0.97 -7.82 -7.48
N SER A 64 1.84 -6.81 -7.49
CA SER A 64 2.49 -6.28 -6.28
C SER A 64 1.49 -5.62 -5.33
N TYR A 65 0.44 -4.95 -5.84
CA TYR A 65 -0.59 -4.34 -5.02
C TYR A 65 -1.49 -5.39 -4.35
N THR A 66 -1.80 -6.48 -5.06
CA THR A 66 -2.46 -7.66 -4.48
C THR A 66 -1.59 -8.27 -3.38
N ASN A 67 -0.29 -8.41 -3.63
CA ASN A 67 0.65 -8.92 -2.63
C ASN A 67 0.72 -8.02 -1.39
N LEU A 68 0.79 -6.70 -1.56
CA LEU A 68 0.76 -5.74 -0.44
C LEU A 68 -0.52 -5.86 0.37
N THR A 69 -1.67 -5.96 -0.29
CA THR A 69 -2.97 -6.17 0.38
C THR A 69 -2.96 -7.44 1.24
N ASN A 70 -2.42 -8.54 0.70
CA ASN A 70 -2.29 -9.80 1.44
C ASN A 70 -1.29 -9.70 2.60
N SER A 71 -0.17 -8.98 2.43
CA SER A 71 0.80 -8.73 3.49
C SER A 71 0.20 -7.91 4.65
N CYS A 72 -0.62 -6.90 4.35
CA CYS A 72 -1.37 -6.17 5.38
C CYS A 72 -2.27 -7.13 6.18
N ASN A 73 -3.07 -7.95 5.49
CA ASN A 73 -3.95 -8.92 6.14
C ASN A 73 -3.18 -9.98 6.93
N SER A 74 -2.00 -10.41 6.46
CA SER A 74 -1.14 -11.37 7.16
C SER A 74 -0.57 -10.78 8.46
N CYS A 75 -0.21 -9.50 8.45
CA CYS A 75 0.19 -8.76 9.65
C CYS A 75 -0.98 -8.63 10.64
N HIS A 76 -2.18 -8.33 10.14
CA HIS A 76 -3.37 -8.28 11.00
C HIS A 76 -3.66 -9.64 11.65
N GLN A 77 -3.55 -10.74 10.91
CA GLN A 77 -3.69 -12.09 11.47
C GLN A 77 -2.59 -12.41 12.50
N SER A 78 -1.32 -12.12 12.19
CA SER A 78 -0.21 -12.42 13.10
C SER A 78 -0.25 -11.62 14.41
N THR A 79 -1.02 -10.53 14.42
CA THR A 79 -1.19 -9.65 15.58
C THR A 79 -2.56 -9.81 16.24
N ASN A 80 -3.36 -10.82 15.89
CA ASN A 80 -4.72 -11.07 16.43
C ASN A 80 -5.74 -9.95 16.16
N HIS A 81 -5.60 -9.30 15.00
CA HIS A 81 -6.47 -8.24 14.48
C HIS A 81 -7.13 -8.67 13.15
N GLU A 82 -7.33 -9.97 12.91
CA GLU A 82 -7.83 -10.53 11.65
C GLU A 82 -9.21 -10.04 11.24
N TYR A 83 -9.98 -9.44 12.16
CA TYR A 83 -11.25 -8.79 11.88
C TYR A 83 -11.09 -7.49 11.07
N ASN A 84 -9.89 -6.89 11.02
CA ASN A 84 -9.55 -5.75 10.16
C ASN A 84 -9.16 -6.24 8.76
N VAL A 85 -10.14 -6.58 7.93
CA VAL A 85 -9.88 -7.14 6.59
C VAL A 85 -9.72 -6.03 5.56
N ILE A 86 -8.52 -5.93 4.97
CA ILE A 86 -8.23 -5.04 3.85
C ILE A 86 -8.63 -5.72 2.53
N VAL A 87 -9.37 -5.00 1.69
CA VAL A 87 -9.77 -5.43 0.34
C VAL A 87 -9.25 -4.46 -0.71
N ILE A 88 -9.06 -4.94 -1.93
CA ILE A 88 -8.79 -4.07 -3.07
C ILE A 88 -10.05 -3.23 -3.33
N PRO A 89 -9.96 -1.89 -3.24
CA PRO A 89 -11.13 -1.03 -3.39
C PRO A 89 -11.68 -1.10 -4.82
N LYS A 90 -13.00 -1.20 -4.95
CA LYS A 90 -13.71 -1.22 -6.24
C LYS A 90 -14.17 0.16 -6.70
N ASN A 91 -14.29 1.10 -5.77
CA ASN A 91 -14.65 2.49 -6.02
C ASN A 91 -13.57 3.43 -5.45
N PRO A 92 -13.33 4.60 -6.07
CA PRO A 92 -12.42 5.60 -5.52
C PRO A 92 -12.78 5.96 -4.08
N PRO A 93 -11.80 6.03 -3.16
CA PRO A 93 -12.07 6.27 -1.74
C PRO A 93 -12.60 7.70 -1.47
N PHE A 94 -12.23 8.65 -2.33
CA PHE A 94 -12.59 10.06 -2.19
C PHE A 94 -13.23 10.57 -3.48
N SER A 95 -14.44 11.10 -3.38
CA SER A 95 -15.19 11.61 -4.53
C SER A 95 -14.67 12.93 -5.08
N ASN A 96 -13.80 13.62 -4.34
CA ASN A 96 -13.20 14.91 -4.71
C ASN A 96 -11.76 14.76 -5.24
N GLN A 97 -11.31 13.54 -5.55
CA GLN A 97 -9.99 13.28 -6.10
C GLN A 97 -10.09 12.62 -7.47
N ASP A 98 -9.22 13.06 -8.37
CA ASP A 98 -9.10 12.53 -9.71
C ASP A 98 -7.82 11.70 -9.84
N PHE A 99 -7.98 10.39 -10.01
CA PHE A 99 -6.88 9.43 -10.10
C PHE A 99 -6.39 9.21 -11.54
N SER A 100 -6.97 9.89 -12.54
CA SER A 100 -6.56 9.77 -13.94
C SER A 100 -5.17 10.36 -14.17
N ASN A 101 -4.44 9.82 -15.15
CA ASN A 101 -3.20 10.44 -15.60
C ASN A 101 -3.53 11.68 -16.45
N LYS A 102 -3.10 12.86 -15.99
CA LYS A 102 -3.36 14.16 -16.66
C LYS A 102 -2.43 14.47 -17.82
N ASN A 103 -1.36 13.69 -17.98
CA ASN A 103 -0.34 13.89 -19.01
C ASN A 103 -0.45 12.84 -20.13
N LYS A 104 -1.64 12.31 -20.37
CA LYS A 104 -1.93 11.41 -21.50
C LYS A 104 -2.14 12.20 -22.79
#